data_AF-A0A131ZZW1-F1
#
_entry.id   AF-A0A131ZZW1-F1
#
_cell.length_a   1.000
_cell.length_b   1.000
_cell.length_c   1.000
_cell.angle_alpha   90.00
_cell.angle_beta   90.00
_cell.angle_gamma   90.00
#
_symmetry.space_group_name_H-M   'P 1'
#
loop_
_entity.id
_entity.type
_entity.pdbx_description
1 polymer ?
#
loop_
_entity_poly.entity_id
_entity_poly.type
_entity_poly.pdbx_seq_one_letter_code
_entity_poly.pdbx_strand_id
1 'polypeptide(L)'
;MFFFTLINFHCPRKLQNKINPLFKRFLSVKNVRVRFAPSPTGFIHLGGLRTAFLNYLFAKKHNGKFLLRIEDTDKDRIVPGSFENIVETLKWSGLVPDEGPTFGGDYGPYIQSERNEFY
;
A
#
# COMPACT_ATOMS: atom_id res chain seq x y z
N MET A 1 -36.44 -10.70 1.20
CA MET A 1 -35.82 -9.67 0.32
C MET A 1 -34.31 -9.95 0.30
N PHE A 2 -33.90 -11.04 -0.38
CA PHE A 2 -33.27 -11.01 -1.72
C PHE A 2 -32.00 -10.13 -1.69
N PHE A 3 -30.78 -10.61 -1.53
CA PHE A 3 -30.05 -11.58 -2.37
C PHE A 3 -28.89 -12.18 -1.54
N PHE A 4 -29.01 -13.44 -1.12
CA PHE A 4 -27.88 -14.23 -0.61
C PHE A 4 -28.06 -15.66 -1.12
N THR A 5 -27.93 -15.85 -2.43
CA THR A 5 -27.98 -17.19 -3.03
C THR A 5 -27.27 -17.20 -4.37
N LEU A 6 -26.55 -18.32 -4.61
CA LEU A 6 -25.79 -18.71 -5.81
C LEU A 6 -24.36 -18.12 -5.81
N ILE A 7 -23.29 -18.88 -5.57
CA ILE A 7 -22.98 -20.22 -6.09
C ILE A 7 -22.25 -21.02 -4.99
N ASN A 8 -22.92 -22.03 -4.43
CA ASN A 8 -22.25 -23.10 -3.70
C ASN A 8 -21.59 -24.03 -4.72
N PHE A 9 -20.35 -23.73 -5.14
CA PHE A 9 -19.48 -24.78 -5.66
C PHE A 9 -19.16 -25.70 -4.49
N HIS A 10 -19.89 -26.81 -4.39
CA HIS A 10 -19.59 -27.88 -3.45
C HIS A 10 -18.31 -28.57 -3.92
N CYS A 11 -17.17 -27.94 -3.64
CA CYS A 11 -15.86 -28.51 -3.86
C CYS A 11 -15.72 -29.76 -2.96
N PRO A 12 -15.48 -30.96 -3.51
CA PRO A 12 -15.41 -32.18 -2.72
C PRO A 12 -14.29 -32.09 -1.66
N ARG A 13 -14.62 -32.38 -0.39
CA ARG A 13 -13.72 -32.29 0.79
C ARG A 13 -12.36 -32.98 0.61
N LYS A 14 -12.25 -33.98 -0.28
CA LYS A 14 -10.99 -34.69 -0.57
C LYS A 14 -9.95 -33.84 -1.33
N LEU A 15 -10.37 -32.80 -2.06
CA LEU A 15 -9.46 -31.84 -2.72
C LEU A 15 -9.00 -30.72 -1.77
N GLN A 16 -9.83 -30.33 -0.80
CA GLN A 16 -9.50 -29.29 0.18
C GLN A 16 -8.25 -29.65 1.00
N ASN A 17 -8.08 -30.93 1.36
CA ASN A 17 -6.99 -31.37 2.25
C ASN A 17 -5.62 -31.53 1.57
N LYS A 18 -5.55 -31.68 0.22
CA LYS A 18 -4.27 -31.72 -0.52
C LYS A 18 -3.81 -30.33 -1.00
N ILE A 19 -4.75 -29.41 -1.23
CA ILE A 19 -4.46 -28.04 -1.65
C ILE A 19 -4.00 -27.17 -0.47
N ASN A 20 -4.49 -27.46 0.74
CA ASN A 20 -4.22 -26.69 1.94
C ASN A 20 -2.72 -26.47 2.28
N PRO A 21 -1.80 -27.46 2.25
CA PRO A 21 -0.41 -27.19 2.62
C PRO A 21 0.34 -26.34 1.58
N LEU A 22 0.04 -26.48 0.29
CA LEU A 22 0.62 -25.65 -0.79
C LEU A 22 0.05 -24.23 -0.78
N PHE A 23 -1.26 -24.07 -0.54
CA PHE A 23 -1.91 -22.77 -0.44
C PHE A 23 -1.54 -22.04 0.86
N LYS A 24 -1.40 -22.76 1.98
CA LYS A 24 -0.96 -22.23 3.28
C LYS A 24 0.50 -21.77 3.26
N ARG A 25 1.34 -22.36 2.40
CA ARG A 25 2.72 -21.92 2.16
C ARG A 25 2.80 -20.66 1.30
N PHE A 26 1.85 -20.43 0.40
CA PHE A 26 1.74 -19.18 -0.37
C PHE A 26 1.06 -18.05 0.42
N LEU A 27 0.17 -18.38 1.38
CA LEU A 27 -0.57 -17.43 2.23
C LEU A 27 0.11 -17.09 3.57
N SER A 28 1.20 -17.77 3.95
CA SER A 28 1.99 -17.36 5.11
C SER A 28 2.84 -16.15 4.72
N VAL A 29 2.17 -15.03 4.42
CA VAL A 29 2.84 -13.76 4.16
C VAL A 29 3.26 -13.19 5.50
N LYS A 30 4.39 -13.68 6.02
CA LYS A 30 5.00 -13.13 7.23
C LYS A 30 5.56 -11.75 6.89
N ASN A 31 5.21 -10.76 7.70
CA ASN A 31 5.70 -9.38 7.61
C ASN A 31 5.41 -8.69 6.27
N VAL A 32 4.13 -8.62 5.86
CA VAL A 32 3.71 -7.81 4.69
C VAL A 32 4.13 -6.35 4.88
N ARG A 33 4.84 -5.81 3.90
CA ARG A 33 5.22 -4.40 3.82
C ARG A 33 4.94 -3.91 2.41
N VAL A 34 4.10 -2.90 2.28
CA VAL A 34 3.72 -2.32 0.98
C VAL A 34 3.91 -0.82 1.02
N ARG A 35 4.27 -0.23 -0.12
CA ARG A 35 4.52 1.21 -0.22
C ARG A 35 3.61 1.86 -1.25
N PHE A 36 3.18 3.08 -0.96
CA PHE A 36 2.71 4.02 -1.94
C PHE A 36 3.84 5.03 -2.22
N ALA A 37 4.26 5.10 -3.48
CA ALA A 37 5.44 5.86 -3.90
C ALA A 37 5.08 6.94 -4.94
N PRO A 38 4.38 8.02 -4.54
CA PRO A 38 4.05 9.10 -5.47
C PRO A 38 5.26 10.02 -5.71
N SER A 39 5.32 10.58 -6.92
CA SER A 39 6.21 11.72 -7.22
C SER A 39 5.48 13.03 -6.95
N PRO A 40 6.17 14.07 -6.43
CA PRO A 40 5.56 15.36 -6.07
C PRO A 40 5.32 16.25 -7.31
N THR A 41 4.63 15.72 -8.32
CA THR A 41 4.39 16.41 -9.61
C THR A 41 2.98 16.99 -9.71
N GLY A 42 2.37 17.36 -8.59
CA GLY A 42 1.00 17.88 -8.49
C GLY A 42 0.06 17.00 -7.67
N PHE A 43 -1.25 17.13 -7.92
CA PHE A 43 -2.31 16.45 -7.18
C PHE A 43 -2.35 14.95 -7.42
N ILE A 44 -2.73 14.19 -6.40
CA ILE A 44 -3.04 12.76 -6.54
C ILE A 44 -4.33 12.62 -7.36
N HIS A 45 -4.21 12.01 -8.53
CA HIS A 45 -5.37 11.60 -9.32
C HIS A 45 -6.02 10.34 -8.73
N LEU A 46 -7.27 10.06 -9.11
CA LEU A 46 -8.06 8.94 -8.58
C LEU A 46 -7.37 7.58 -8.73
N GLY A 47 -6.61 7.37 -9.81
CA GLY A 47 -5.81 6.16 -10.01
C GLY A 47 -4.71 5.96 -8.96
N GLY A 48 -4.01 7.04 -8.59
CA GLY A 48 -3.02 7.04 -7.51
C GLY A 48 -3.68 6.73 -6.17
N LEU A 49 -4.80 7.39 -5.87
CA LEU A 49 -5.54 7.15 -4.63
C LEU A 49 -6.07 5.71 -4.53
N ARG A 50 -6.58 5.16 -5.64
CA ARG A 50 -7.00 3.75 -5.73
C ARG A 50 -5.84 2.80 -5.40
N THR A 51 -4.64 3.09 -5.89
CA THR A 51 -3.44 2.28 -5.63
C THR A 51 -3.06 2.33 -4.16
N ALA A 52 -3.05 3.53 -3.56
CA ALA A 52 -2.81 3.71 -2.13
C ALA A 52 -3.85 2.93 -1.29
N PHE A 53 -5.13 3.02 -1.66
CA PHE A 53 -6.22 2.32 -0.99
C PHE A 53 -6.06 0.79 -1.04
N LEU A 54 -5.72 0.23 -2.21
CA LEU A 54 -5.50 -1.21 -2.34
C LEU A 54 -4.30 -1.70 -1.52
N ASN A 55 -3.20 -0.95 -1.52
CA ASN A 55 -2.04 -1.25 -0.69
C ASN A 55 -2.40 -1.20 0.80
N TYR A 56 -3.12 -0.17 1.23
CA TYR A 56 -3.57 -0.03 2.60
C TYR A 56 -4.45 -1.21 3.04
N LEU A 57 -5.46 -1.57 2.25
CA LEU A 57 -6.32 -2.72 2.54
C LEU A 57 -5.54 -4.03 2.58
N PHE A 58 -4.59 -4.22 1.67
CA PHE A 58 -3.74 -5.40 1.64
C PHE A 58 -2.88 -5.48 2.91
N ALA A 59 -2.24 -4.38 3.31
CA ALA A 59 -1.48 -4.31 4.56
C ALA A 59 -2.36 -4.64 5.76
N LYS A 60 -3.52 -3.99 5.91
CA LYS A 60 -4.40 -4.21 7.07
C LYS A 60 -4.96 -5.63 7.12
N LYS A 61 -5.34 -6.21 5.98
CA LYS A 61 -5.82 -7.61 5.90
C LYS A 61 -4.78 -8.63 6.37
N HIS A 62 -3.50 -8.33 6.18
CA HIS A 62 -2.39 -9.21 6.50
C HIS A 62 -1.59 -8.76 7.73
N ASN A 63 -2.12 -7.85 8.55
CA ASN A 63 -1.44 -7.27 9.72
C ASN A 63 -0.03 -6.74 9.38
N GLY A 64 0.14 -6.23 8.15
CA GLY A 64 1.36 -5.65 7.63
C GLY A 64 1.49 -4.15 7.90
N LYS A 65 2.48 -3.55 7.23
CA LYS A 65 2.76 -2.11 7.29
C LYS A 65 2.51 -1.45 5.93
N PHE A 66 1.86 -0.30 5.96
CA PHE A 66 1.65 0.57 4.81
C PHE A 66 2.59 1.78 4.90
N LEU A 67 3.43 1.97 3.88
CA LEU A 67 4.46 2.99 3.86
C LEU A 67 4.17 4.07 2.83
N LEU A 68 4.50 5.32 3.14
CA LEU A 68 4.57 6.41 2.19
C LEU A 68 6.04 6.73 1.89
N ARG A 69 6.40 6.80 0.61
CA ARG A 69 7.74 7.21 0.18
C ARG A 69 7.64 8.22 -0.96
N ILE A 70 8.37 9.32 -0.89
CA ILE A 70 8.30 10.37 -1.91
C ILE A 70 9.43 10.15 -2.91
N GLU A 71 9.08 10.03 -4.19
CA GLU A 71 10.03 9.82 -5.28
C GLU A 71 10.26 11.17 -6.01
N ASP A 72 11.20 11.96 -5.50
CA ASP A 72 11.51 13.34 -5.92
C ASP A 72 12.84 13.48 -6.69
N THR A 73 13.23 12.42 -7.41
CA THR A 73 14.48 12.42 -8.19
C THR A 73 14.48 13.37 -9.37
N ASP A 74 13.32 13.59 -9.99
CA ASP A 74 13.14 14.50 -11.11
C ASP A 74 12.76 15.91 -10.60
N LYS A 75 13.80 16.70 -10.29
CA LYS A 75 13.66 18.03 -9.68
C LYS A 75 12.88 19.02 -10.54
N ASP A 76 12.97 18.90 -11.86
CA ASP A 76 12.33 19.83 -12.81
C ASP A 76 10.81 19.69 -12.82
N ARG A 77 10.30 18.54 -12.36
CA ARG A 77 8.86 18.24 -12.29
C ARG A 77 8.25 18.45 -10.92
N ILE A 78 9.05 18.83 -9.92
CA ILE A 78 8.56 19.05 -8.56
C ILE A 78 7.70 20.31 -8.55
N VAL A 79 6.43 20.14 -8.20
CA VAL A 79 5.51 21.26 -8.01
C VAL A 79 5.45 21.60 -6.53
N PRO A 80 5.78 22.84 -6.11
CA PRO A 80 5.70 23.27 -4.72
C PRO A 80 4.31 23.01 -4.13
N GLY A 81 4.24 22.53 -2.89
CA GLY A 81 2.96 22.19 -2.23
C GLY A 81 2.42 20.79 -2.56
N SER A 82 3.00 20.07 -3.52
CA SER A 82 2.52 18.74 -3.90
C SER A 82 2.71 17.71 -2.79
N PHE A 83 3.81 17.81 -2.04
CA PHE A 83 4.09 16.92 -0.93
C PHE A 83 3.04 17.06 0.17
N GLU A 84 2.75 18.30 0.57
CA GLU A 84 1.73 18.62 1.56
C GLU A 84 0.35 18.14 1.09
N ASN A 85 0.03 18.37 -0.18
CA ASN A 85 -1.23 17.91 -0.77
C ASN A 85 -1.38 16.39 -0.76
N ILE A 86 -0.29 15.66 -1.05
CA ILE A 86 -0.27 14.18 -0.97
C ILE A 86 -0.59 13.73 0.46
N VAL A 87 0.10 14.31 1.45
CA VAL A 87 -0.10 13.96 2.87
C VAL A 87 -1.50 14.31 3.34
N GLU A 88 -2.02 15.48 2.98
CA GLU A 88 -3.37 15.93 3.32
C GLU A 88 -4.45 15.04 2.69
N THR A 89 -4.31 14.71 1.40
CA THR A 89 -5.24 13.83 0.69
C THR A 89 -5.30 12.43 1.31
N LEU A 90 -4.14 11.87 1.70
CA LEU A 90 -4.07 10.59 2.40
C LEU A 90 -4.72 10.66 3.78
N LYS A 91 -4.50 11.74 4.54
CA LYS A 91 -5.17 11.96 5.83
C LYS A 91 -6.69 12.10 5.66
N TRP A 92 -7.14 12.91 4.71
CA TRP A 92 -8.57 13.13 4.42
C TRP A 92 -9.28 11.82 4.02
N SER A 93 -8.62 10.97 3.24
CA SER A 93 -9.15 9.66 2.83
C SER A 93 -9.04 8.57 3.90
N GLY A 94 -8.45 8.87 5.07
CA GLY A 94 -8.23 7.90 6.14
C GLY A 94 -7.12 6.87 5.87
N LEU A 95 -6.30 7.11 4.84
CA LEU A 95 -5.19 6.24 4.44
C LEU A 95 -3.89 6.66 5.15
N VAL A 96 -3.87 6.53 6.47
CA VAL A 96 -2.71 6.92 7.28
C VAL A 96 -1.57 5.90 7.13
N PRO A 97 -0.38 6.31 6.63
CA PRO A 97 0.81 5.46 6.59
C PRO A 97 1.32 5.11 8.00
N ASP A 98 1.79 3.88 8.16
CA ASP A 98 2.51 3.43 9.36
C ASP A 98 3.95 3.97 9.39
N GLU A 99 4.55 4.22 8.22
CA GLU A 99 5.89 4.80 8.05
C GLU A 99 5.87 5.82 6.89
N GLY A 100 6.69 6.87 6.98
CA GLY A 100 6.84 7.86 5.91
C GLY A 100 7.50 9.17 6.36
N PRO A 101 7.64 10.17 5.46
CA PRO A 101 8.42 11.37 5.74
C PRO A 101 7.93 12.17 6.96
N THR A 102 6.61 12.25 7.16
CA THR A 102 6.00 12.95 8.32
C THR A 102 5.65 12.00 9.47
N PHE A 103 5.67 10.69 9.23
CA PHE A 103 5.22 9.67 10.17
C PHE A 103 6.39 8.95 10.86
N GLY A 104 7.62 9.19 10.40
CA GLY A 104 8.82 8.51 10.88
C GLY A 104 8.86 7.05 10.42
N GLY A 105 9.67 6.26 11.11
CA GLY A 105 9.85 4.84 10.86
C GLY A 105 11.31 4.44 10.85
N ASP A 106 11.56 3.14 11.01
CA ASP A 106 12.91 2.61 11.23
C ASP A 106 13.80 2.64 9.97
N TYR A 107 13.23 2.89 8.80
CA TYR A 107 13.90 2.82 7.50
C TYR A 107 14.00 4.17 6.79
N GLY A 108 13.91 5.27 7.54
CA GLY A 108 14.14 6.61 7.03
C GLY A 108 15.55 6.77 6.42
N PRO A 109 15.79 7.83 5.63
CA PRO A 109 14.84 8.85 5.17
C PRO A 109 13.80 8.31 4.16
N TYR A 110 12.58 8.84 4.14
CA TYR A 110 11.51 8.38 3.23
C TYR A 110 11.30 9.30 2.01
N ILE A 111 12.21 10.26 1.81
CA ILE A 111 12.32 11.11 0.62
C ILE A 111 13.52 10.62 -0.16
N GLN A 112 13.36 10.38 -1.47
CA GLN A 112 14.39 9.71 -2.25
C GLN A 112 15.64 10.57 -2.45
N SER A 113 15.50 11.88 -2.63
CA SER A 113 16.62 12.82 -2.79
C SER A 113 17.52 12.92 -1.54
N GLU A 114 16.99 12.61 -0.36
CA GLU A 114 17.74 12.57 0.91
C GLU A 114 18.55 11.28 1.07
N ARG A 115 18.43 10.33 0.13
CA ARG A 115 19.05 9.00 0.21
C ARG A 115 20.23 8.82 -0.76
N ASN A 116 20.83 9.89 -1.26
CA ASN A 116 21.94 9.80 -2.23
C ASN A 116 23.13 8.98 -1.71
N GLU A 117 23.34 8.89 -0.41
CA GLU A 117 24.42 8.07 0.18
C GLU A 117 24.19 6.55 0.02
N PHE A 118 22.97 6.11 -0.29
CA PHE A 118 22.62 4.70 -0.46
C PHE A 118 22.62 4.22 -1.92
N TYR A 119 22.76 5.14 -2.88
CA TYR A 119 22.66 4.89 -4.33
C TYR A 119 23.98 5.15 -5.02
#